data_AF-R0EQV6-F1
#
_entry.id   AF-R0EQV6-F1
#
_cell.length_a   1.000
_cell.length_b   1.000
_cell.length_c   1.000
_cell.angle_alpha   90.00
_cell.angle_beta   90.00
_cell.angle_gamma   90.00
#
_symmetry.space_group_name_H-M   'P 1'
#
loop_
_entity.id
_entity.type
_entity.pdbx_description
1 polymer ?
#
loop_
_entity_poly.entity_id
_entity_poly.type
_entity_poly.pdbx_seq_one_letter_code
_entity_poly.pdbx_strand_id
1 'polypeptide(L)'
;MPKSKPPRRKRTRHPVSRERSMLNFYDRLERLTDRAEREAEALADKVPPEELAAMRATCAENRRIFAEARAAMLAPSRTPVLDRLVTEARRRAR
;
A
#
# COMPACT_ATOMS: atom_id res chain seq x y z
N MET A 1 -49.15 -20.43 4.95
CA MET A 1 -48.04 -20.13 4.01
C MET A 1 -47.02 -19.24 4.70
N PRO A 2 -45.75 -19.65 4.89
CA PRO A 2 -44.76 -18.74 5.44
C PRO A 2 -44.22 -17.84 4.31
N LYS A 3 -44.42 -16.52 4.46
CA LYS A 3 -43.90 -15.51 3.53
C LYS A 3 -42.38 -15.53 3.56
N SER A 4 -41.76 -15.82 2.41
CA SER A 4 -40.31 -15.81 2.25
C SER A 4 -39.75 -14.40 2.49
N LYS A 5 -38.70 -14.29 3.30
CA LYS A 5 -37.96 -13.02 3.46
C LYS A 5 -37.34 -12.64 2.11
N PRO A 6 -37.42 -11.37 1.68
CA PRO A 6 -36.83 -10.95 0.41
C PRO A 6 -35.31 -11.14 0.45
N PRO A 7 -34.67 -11.47 -0.69
CA PRO A 7 -33.25 -11.73 -0.74
C PRO A 7 -32.47 -10.47 -0.33
N ARG A 8 -31.58 -10.61 0.66
CA ARG A 8 -30.64 -9.56 1.05
C ARG A 8 -29.75 -9.23 -0.17
N ARG A 9 -29.97 -8.06 -0.80
CA ARG A 9 -29.07 -7.53 -1.84
C ARG A 9 -27.65 -7.49 -1.27
N LYS A 10 -26.77 -8.37 -1.76
CA LYS A 10 -25.32 -8.28 -1.51
C LYS A 10 -24.85 -6.95 -2.11
N ARG A 11 -24.47 -5.97 -1.28
CA ARG A 11 -23.78 -4.77 -1.74
C ARG A 11 -22.55 -5.21 -2.53
N THR A 12 -22.51 -4.89 -3.82
CA THR A 12 -21.32 -5.07 -4.65
C THR A 12 -20.20 -4.24 -4.03
N ARG A 13 -19.17 -4.90 -3.50
CA ARG A 13 -17.95 -4.20 -3.08
C ARG A 13 -17.40 -3.52 -4.33
N HIS A 14 -17.33 -2.19 -4.32
CA HIS A 14 -16.73 -1.45 -5.43
C HIS A 14 -15.31 -1.99 -5.66
N PRO A 15 -14.93 -2.29 -6.91
CA PRO A 15 -13.55 -2.65 -7.21
C PRO A 15 -12.68 -1.44 -6.87
N VAL A 16 -11.90 -1.56 -5.80
CA VAL A 16 -10.85 -0.59 -5.50
C VAL A 16 -9.92 -0.58 -6.71
N SER A 17 -9.64 0.59 -7.28
CA SER A 17 -8.68 0.68 -8.40
C SER A 17 -7.35 0.08 -7.95
N ARG A 18 -6.67 -0.66 -8.83
CA ARG A 18 -5.40 -1.32 -8.52
C ARG A 18 -4.38 -0.34 -7.91
N GLU A 19 -4.33 0.89 -8.43
CA GLU A 19 -3.51 1.98 -7.91
C GLU A 19 -3.85 2.33 -6.45
N ARG A 20 -5.14 2.46 -6.12
CA ARG A 20 -5.56 2.73 -4.74
C ARG A 20 -5.24 1.55 -3.81
N SER A 21 -5.30 0.32 -4.31
CA SER A 21 -4.84 -0.86 -3.56
C SER A 21 -3.33 -0.84 -3.30
N MET A 22 -2.53 -0.37 -4.26
CA MET A 22 -1.08 -0.24 -4.11
C MET A 22 -0.70 0.90 -3.17
N LEU A 23 -1.37 2.05 -3.24
CA LEU A 23 -1.15 3.15 -2.28
C LEU A 23 -1.45 2.69 -0.85
N ASN A 24 -2.58 2.01 -0.63
CA ASN A 24 -2.91 1.43 0.68
C ASN A 24 -1.88 0.39 1.15
N PHE A 25 -1.21 -0.31 0.22
CA PHE A 25 -0.16 -1.26 0.55
C PHE A 25 1.08 -0.53 1.09
N TYR A 26 1.53 0.55 0.45
CA TYR A 26 2.64 1.37 0.96
C TYR A 26 2.31 2.00 2.32
N ASP A 27 1.09 2.53 2.50
CA ASP A 27 0.64 3.05 3.80
C ASP A 27 0.69 1.97 4.90
N ARG A 28 0.42 0.70 4.54
CA ARG A 28 0.51 -0.43 5.47
C ARG A 28 1.96 -0.75 5.81
N LEU A 29 2.88 -0.70 4.84
CA LEU A 29 4.30 -0.92 5.08
C LEU A 29 4.89 0.15 6.02
N GLU A 30 4.54 1.41 5.80
CA GLU A 30 4.96 2.52 6.66
C GLU A 30 4.53 2.30 8.13
N ARG A 31 3.27 1.91 8.35
CA ARG A 31 2.77 1.57 9.69
C ARG A 31 3.48 0.38 10.34
N LEU A 32 3.87 -0.61 9.54
CA LEU A 32 4.62 -1.77 10.05
C LEU A 32 6.03 -1.36 10.46
N THR A 33 6.70 -0.52 9.66
CA THR A 33 8.02 0.02 9.99
C THR A 33 7.97 0.89 11.24
N ASP A 34 6.99 1.79 11.36
CA ASP A 34 6.81 2.61 12.57
C ASP A 34 6.57 1.76 13.82
N ARG A 35 5.81 0.68 13.68
CA ARG A 35 5.58 -0.26 14.77
C ARG A 35 6.87 -0.99 15.16
N ALA A 36 7.62 -1.47 14.18
CA ALA A 36 8.89 -2.17 14.42
C ALA A 36 9.91 -1.26 15.11
N GLU A 37 10.02 0.00 14.70
CA GLU A 37 10.88 0.98 15.36
C GLU A 37 10.44 1.17 16.83
N ARG A 38 9.15 1.41 17.10
CA ARG A 38 8.65 1.57 18.48
C ARG A 38 8.90 0.33 19.36
N GLU A 39 8.71 -0.86 18.81
CA GLU A 39 8.97 -2.12 19.53
C GLU A 39 10.47 -2.29 19.83
N ALA A 40 11.35 -1.92 18.89
CA ALA A 40 12.79 -1.92 19.10
C ALA A 40 13.22 -0.87 20.16
N GLU A 41 12.68 0.34 20.10
CA GLU A 41 12.93 1.40 21.09
C GLU A 41 12.48 1.00 22.50
N ALA A 42 11.33 0.31 22.62
CA ALA A 42 10.85 -0.19 23.91
C ALA A 42 11.77 -1.25 24.53
N LEU A 43 12.67 -1.84 23.74
CA LEU A 43 13.66 -2.81 24.16
C LEU A 43 15.09 -2.24 24.16
N ALA A 44 15.26 -0.91 24.04
CA ALA A 44 16.55 -0.27 23.91
C ALA A 44 17.53 -0.63 25.05
N ASP A 45 17.04 -0.80 26.28
CA ASP A 45 17.86 -1.18 27.43
C ASP A 45 18.37 -2.64 27.38
N LYS A 46 17.80 -3.47 26.48
CA LYS A 46 18.09 -4.90 26.36
C LYS A 46 18.85 -5.25 25.08
N VAL A 47 19.08 -4.28 24.21
CA VAL A 47 19.66 -4.48 22.88
C VAL A 47 21.00 -3.73 22.81
N PRO A 48 22.07 -4.32 22.22
CA PRO A 48 23.31 -3.61 22.01
C PRO A 48 23.09 -2.30 21.21
N PRO A 49 23.76 -1.19 21.57
CA PRO A 49 23.56 0.10 20.89
C PRO A 49 23.81 0.05 19.37
N GLU A 50 24.75 -0.78 18.93
CA GLU A 50 25.07 -0.96 17.51
C GLU A 50 23.92 -1.61 16.73
N GLU A 51 23.30 -2.65 17.31
CA GLU A 51 22.14 -3.32 16.70
C GLU A 51 20.93 -2.39 16.65
N LEU A 52 20.69 -1.61 17.71
CA LEU A 52 19.62 -0.62 17.74
C LEU A 52 19.86 0.49 16.70
N ALA A 53 21.09 0.95 16.54
CA ALA A 53 21.47 1.92 15.51
C ALA A 53 21.25 1.37 14.09
N ALA A 54 21.61 0.11 13.84
CA ALA A 54 21.37 -0.55 12.56
C ALA A 54 19.87 -0.69 12.25
N MET A 55 19.05 -1.03 13.27
CA MET A 55 17.59 -1.10 13.13
C MET A 55 16.98 0.27 12.79
N ARG A 56 17.38 1.33 13.51
CA ARG A 56 16.96 2.72 13.24
C ARG A 56 17.33 3.15 11.82
N ALA A 57 18.55 2.88 11.38
CA ALA A 57 19.00 3.19 10.02
C ALA A 57 18.17 2.45 8.96
N THR A 58 17.88 1.17 9.21
CA THR A 58 17.03 0.36 8.32
C THR A 58 15.60 0.91 8.25
N CYS A 59 15.02 1.31 9.38
CA CYS A 59 13.69 1.91 9.42
C CYS A 59 13.65 3.25 8.67
N ALA A 60 14.67 4.09 8.84
CA ALA A 60 14.79 5.36 8.12
C ALA A 60 14.89 5.16 6.59
N GLU A 61 15.71 4.21 6.14
CA GLU A 61 15.83 3.92 4.71
C GLU A 61 14.54 3.34 4.14
N ASN A 62 13.87 2.44 4.86
CA ASN A 62 12.57 1.90 4.43
C ASN A 62 11.52 3.00 4.25
N ARG A 63 11.43 3.95 5.18
CA ARG A 63 10.52 5.11 5.05
C ARG A 63 10.82 5.91 3.78
N ARG A 64 12.10 6.16 3.50
CA ARG A 64 12.53 6.86 2.29
C ARG A 64 12.11 6.10 1.03
N ILE A 65 12.38 4.80 0.97
CA ILE A 65 12.00 3.94 -0.17
C ILE A 65 10.49 3.96 -0.41
N PHE A 66 9.69 3.86 0.66
CA PHE A 66 8.22 3.88 0.52
C PHE A 66 7.70 5.24 0.05
N ALA A 67 8.25 6.33 0.55
CA ALA A 67 7.91 7.68 0.12
C ALA A 67 8.25 7.91 -1.36
N GLU A 68 9.44 7.48 -1.80
CA GLU A 68 9.87 7.54 -3.20
C GLU A 68 8.97 6.71 -4.10
N ALA A 69 8.66 5.47 -3.71
CA ALA A 69 7.77 4.60 -4.48
C ALA A 69 6.35 5.19 -4.61
N ARG A 70 5.82 5.75 -3.53
CA ARG A 70 4.52 6.44 -3.52
C ARG A 70 4.53 7.65 -4.45
N ALA A 71 5.58 8.46 -4.40
CA ALA A 71 5.75 9.60 -5.30
C ALA A 71 5.83 9.15 -6.77
N ALA A 72 6.56 8.08 -7.07
CA ALA A 72 6.68 7.53 -8.42
C ALA A 72 5.34 7.03 -8.98
N MET A 73 4.47 6.44 -8.16
CA MET A 73 3.13 6.02 -8.59
C MET A 73 2.18 7.18 -8.84
N LEU A 74 2.33 8.30 -8.11
CA LEU A 74 1.51 9.50 -8.28
C LEU A 74 2.05 10.42 -9.37
N ALA A 75 3.30 10.19 -9.82
CA ALA A 75 3.91 10.97 -10.88
C ALA A 75 3.16 10.76 -12.21
N PRO A 76 3.09 11.79 -13.06
CA PRO A 76 2.60 11.62 -14.42
C PRO A 76 3.37 10.53 -15.16
N SER A 77 2.66 9.76 -15.98
CA SER A 77 3.28 8.71 -16.78
C SER A 77 4.33 9.29 -17.73
N ARG A 78 5.48 8.62 -17.78
CA ARG A 78 6.56 8.92 -18.73
C ARG A 78 6.24 8.41 -20.14
N THR A 79 5.24 7.56 -20.30
CA THR A 79 4.85 6.94 -21.57
C THR A 79 3.36 7.12 -21.85
N PRO A 80 2.89 8.39 -21.99
CA PRO A 80 1.46 8.68 -22.10
C PRO A 80 0.80 8.07 -23.35
N VAL A 81 1.56 7.89 -24.44
CA VAL A 81 1.07 7.23 -25.67
C VAL A 81 0.77 5.76 -25.40
N LEU A 82 1.65 5.05 -24.69
CA LEU A 82 1.46 3.64 -24.33
C LEU A 82 0.21 3.48 -23.46
N ASP A 83 -0.02 4.38 -22.51
CA ASP A 83 -1.18 4.31 -21.62
C ASP A 83 -2.51 4.47 -22.37
N ARG A 84 -2.53 5.37 -23.35
CA ARG A 84 -3.70 5.53 -24.24
C ARG A 84 -3.95 4.25 -25.03
N LEU A 85 -2.92 3.68 -25.65
CA LEU A 85 -3.03 2.42 -26.41
C LEU A 85 -3.52 1.26 -25.54
N VAL A 86 -2.99 1.12 -24.32
CA VAL A 86 -3.43 0.08 -23.37
C VAL A 86 -4.88 0.31 -22.94
N THR A 87 -5.28 1.57 -22.72
CA THR A 87 -6.65 1.93 -22.35
C THR A 87 -7.63 1.60 -23.48
N GLU A 88 -7.29 1.95 -24.72
CA GLU A 88 -8.08 1.62 -25.92
C GLU A 88 -8.19 0.11 -26.12
N ALA A 89 -7.09 -0.64 -26.00
CA ALA A 89 -7.09 -2.09 -26.11
C ALA A 89 -8.01 -2.73 -25.05
N ARG A 90 -7.96 -2.28 -23.80
CA ARG A 90 -8.84 -2.75 -22.73
C ARG A 90 -10.31 -2.42 -22.97
N ARG A 91 -10.61 -1.27 -23.59
CA ARG A 91 -11.99 -0.89 -23.95
C ARG A 91 -12.55 -1.78 -25.06
N ARG A 92 -11.73 -2.14 -26.05
CA ARG A 92 -12.14 -3.05 -27.14
C ARG A 92 -12.35 -4.50 -26.67
N ALA A 93 -11.67 -4.91 -25.61
CA ALA A 93 -11.76 -6.26 -25.04
C ALA A 93 -12.93 -6.47 -24.05
N ARG A 94 -13.66 -5.40 -23.70
CA ARG A 94 -14.85 -5.45 -22.82
C ARG A 94 -16.11 -5.34 -23.66
#